data_AF-A0A9P6TED8-F1
#
_entry.id   AF-A0A9P6TED8-F1
#
_cell.length_a   1.000
_cell.length_b   1.000
_cell.length_c   1.000
_cell.angle_alpha   90.00
_cell.angle_beta   90.00
_cell.angle_gamma   90.00
#
_symmetry.space_group_name_H-M   'P 1'
#
loop_
_entity.id
_entity.type
_entity.pdbx_description
1 polymer ?
#
loop_
_entity_poly.entity_id
_entity_poly.type
_entity_poly.pdbx_seq_one_letter_code
_entity_poly.pdbx_strand_id
1 'polypeptide(L)'
;MGEKQSTHYIQHFLGLNSDWKKGGLPIRQWEKTRELTQQLWQLAKLPDNITHFDTRSSEYGIRDSLNLQIVREIQDLHQENSNKKAQNPAHDKSKGARKILAYCEQLEGKFGLHLFNPFLRLVGFDGHRDTPVETLHVVLLGVVKYLYRDAMESISKSLHPNILAHWHAFSSAGLNTAPIQPTTMVNHYKSLLGKDFGSTICFFTIPPS
;
A
#
# COMPACT_ATOMS: atom_id res chain seq x y z
N MET A 1 -13.17 -18.67 3.09
CA MET A 1 -13.89 -17.64 2.30
C MET A 1 -14.98 -16.88 3.10
N GLY A 2 -15.38 -17.31 4.30
CA GLY A 2 -16.47 -16.67 5.07
C GLY A 2 -16.10 -15.56 6.05
N GLU A 3 -14.83 -15.43 6.43
CA GLU A 3 -14.43 -14.53 7.54
C GLU A 3 -14.54 -13.03 7.18
N LYS A 4 -14.18 -12.68 5.93
CA LYS A 4 -14.27 -11.30 5.39
C LYS A 4 -15.70 -10.83 5.08
N GLN A 5 -16.68 -11.75 5.14
CA GLN A 5 -18.10 -11.43 4.97
C GLN A 5 -18.84 -11.34 6.30
N SER A 6 -18.15 -11.60 7.42
CA SER A 6 -18.76 -11.55 8.74
C SER A 6 -19.09 -10.11 9.14
N THR A 7 -20.20 -9.94 9.85
CA THR A 7 -20.61 -8.66 10.42
C THR A 7 -19.51 -8.07 11.31
N HIS A 8 -18.83 -8.91 12.08
CA HIS A 8 -17.70 -8.51 12.92
C HIS A 8 -16.53 -7.94 12.11
N TYR A 9 -16.15 -8.59 11.00
CA TYR A 9 -15.10 -8.08 10.12
C TYR A 9 -15.47 -6.72 9.52
N ILE A 10 -16.72 -6.58 9.05
CA ILE A 10 -17.21 -5.32 8.47
C ILE A 10 -17.23 -4.21 9.53
N GLN A 11 -17.74 -4.51 10.73
CA GLN A 11 -17.75 -3.58 11.86
C GLN A 11 -16.32 -3.13 12.21
N HIS A 12 -15.40 -4.08 12.39
CA HIS A 12 -14.00 -3.76 12.67
C HIS A 12 -13.33 -2.97 11.54
N PHE A 13 -13.56 -3.36 10.28
CA PHE A 13 -13.00 -2.67 9.11
C PHE A 13 -13.49 -1.22 8.98
N LEU A 14 -14.77 -0.98 9.26
CA LEU A 14 -15.38 0.36 9.22
C LEU A 14 -15.14 1.16 10.51
N GLY A 15 -14.51 0.56 11.52
CA GLY A 15 -14.31 1.18 12.83
C GLY A 15 -15.59 1.45 13.59
N LEU A 16 -16.51 0.50 13.51
CA LEU A 16 -17.78 0.49 14.18
C LEU A 16 -17.74 -0.52 15.32
N ASN A 17 -18.39 -0.18 16.43
CA ASN A 17 -18.63 -1.14 17.50
C ASN A 17 -19.78 -2.10 17.14
N SER A 18 -20.09 -3.03 18.04
CA SER A 18 -21.21 -3.97 17.90
C SER A 18 -22.56 -3.28 17.63
N ASP A 19 -22.71 -2.03 18.09
CA ASP A 19 -23.93 -1.23 17.97
C ASP A 19 -23.93 -0.34 16.71
N TRP A 20 -23.01 -0.57 15.76
CA TRP A 20 -22.85 0.20 14.52
C TRP A 20 -22.58 1.71 14.73
N LYS A 21 -22.21 2.10 15.94
CA LYS A 21 -21.71 3.44 16.24
C LYS A 21 -20.22 3.49 15.99
N LYS A 22 -19.68 4.67 15.73
CA LYS A 22 -18.22 4.89 15.63
C LYS A 22 -17.57 4.44 16.93
N GLY A 23 -17.03 3.23 16.93
CA GLY A 23 -16.26 2.64 18.01
C GLY A 23 -14.82 2.90 17.65
N GLY A 24 -14.30 4.06 18.05
CA GLY A 24 -13.05 4.61 17.57
C GLY A 24 -11.96 3.55 17.39
N LEU A 25 -11.66 3.22 16.13
CA LEU A 25 -10.45 2.47 15.84
C LEU A 25 -9.28 3.26 16.41
N PRO A 26 -8.30 2.58 17.02
CA PRO A 26 -7.09 3.26 17.44
C PRO A 26 -6.48 3.93 16.20
N ILE A 27 -6.47 5.27 16.22
CA ILE A 27 -5.87 6.07 15.16
C ILE A 27 -4.38 5.74 15.15
N ARG A 28 -3.85 5.37 13.98
CA ARG A 28 -2.41 5.13 13.85
C ARG A 28 -1.68 6.43 14.15
N GLN A 29 -0.72 6.36 15.06
CA GLN A 29 0.14 7.47 15.45
C GLN A 29 1.42 7.44 14.63
N TRP A 30 1.85 8.60 14.14
CA TRP A 30 3.02 8.68 13.28
C TRP A 30 4.31 8.33 14.00
N GLU A 31 4.44 8.74 15.26
CA GLU A 31 5.51 8.36 16.17
C GLU A 31 5.62 6.84 16.27
N LYS A 32 4.48 6.16 16.39
CA LYS A 32 4.47 4.70 16.46
C LYS A 32 4.95 4.05 15.17
N THR A 33 4.58 4.60 14.02
CA THR A 33 5.10 4.14 12.72
C THR A 33 6.62 4.30 12.63
N ARG A 34 7.18 5.39 13.16
CA ARG A 34 8.64 5.60 13.21
C ARG A 34 9.33 4.55 14.07
N GLU A 35 8.79 4.28 15.26
CA GLU A 35 9.30 3.22 16.15
C GLU A 35 9.23 1.83 15.49
N LEU A 36 8.08 1.46 14.93
CA LEU A 36 7.88 0.16 14.29
C LEU A 36 8.79 -0.01 13.07
N THR A 37 9.07 1.06 12.33
CA THR A 37 10.04 1.03 11.23
C THR A 37 11.45 0.70 11.73
N GLN A 38 11.87 1.28 12.85
CA GLN A 38 13.15 0.96 13.48
C GLN A 38 13.17 -0.48 14.00
N GLN A 39 12.06 -0.97 14.57
CA GLN A 39 11.95 -2.37 15.01
C GLN A 39 12.06 -3.36 13.85
N LEU A 40 11.42 -3.06 12.71
CA LEU A 40 11.55 -3.87 11.49
C LEU A 40 13.00 -3.95 11.02
N TRP A 41 13.73 -2.84 11.09
CA TRP A 41 15.16 -2.83 10.77
C TRP A 41 15.98 -3.68 11.74
N GLN A 42 15.73 -3.60 13.04
CA GLN A 42 16.42 -4.48 14.02
C GLN A 42 16.15 -5.96 13.73
N LEU A 43 14.90 -6.30 13.37
CA LEU A 43 14.51 -7.66 13.03
C LEU A 43 15.18 -8.14 11.74
N ALA A 44 15.33 -7.28 10.72
CA ALA A 44 15.98 -7.61 9.47
C ALA A 44 17.47 -8.00 9.63
N LYS A 45 18.15 -7.48 10.66
CA LYS A 45 19.57 -7.81 10.93
C LYS A 45 19.76 -9.24 11.44
N LEU A 46 18.72 -9.83 12.04
CA LEU A 46 18.82 -11.15 12.65
C LEU A 46 18.80 -12.28 11.60
N PRO A 47 19.56 -13.37 11.80
CA PRO A 47 19.60 -14.48 10.87
C PRO A 47 18.25 -15.21 10.78
N ASP A 48 17.96 -15.77 9.61
CA ASP A 48 16.77 -16.61 9.32
C ASP A 48 15.41 -15.95 9.62
N ASN A 49 15.32 -14.62 9.64
CA ASN A 49 14.10 -13.88 10.00
C ASN A 49 13.31 -13.33 8.81
N ILE A 50 13.55 -13.81 7.58
CA ILE A 50 12.87 -13.31 6.36
C ILE A 50 11.35 -13.38 6.50
N THR A 51 10.82 -14.56 6.83
CA THR A 51 9.37 -14.78 6.99
C THR A 51 8.79 -13.95 8.14
N HIS A 52 9.54 -13.81 9.24
CA HIS A 52 9.12 -12.98 10.38
C HIS A 52 9.10 -11.51 10.00
N PHE A 53 10.06 -11.04 9.21
CA PHE A 53 10.09 -9.68 8.69
C PHE A 53 8.89 -9.40 7.80
N ASP A 54 8.61 -10.26 6.82
CA ASP A 54 7.49 -10.06 5.91
C ASP A 54 6.14 -10.09 6.64
N THR A 55 5.99 -11.00 7.60
CA THR A 55 4.80 -11.09 8.45
C THR A 55 4.62 -9.82 9.27
N ARG A 56 5.67 -9.37 9.99
CA ARG A 56 5.62 -8.16 10.81
C ARG A 56 5.42 -6.89 9.99
N SER A 57 6.09 -6.77 8.85
CA SER A 57 5.92 -5.64 7.92
C SER A 57 4.48 -5.54 7.45
N SER A 58 3.85 -6.68 7.14
CA SER A 58 2.44 -6.77 6.77
C SER A 58 1.49 -6.43 7.93
N GLU A 59 1.74 -6.96 9.14
CA GLU A 59 0.96 -6.64 10.35
C GLU A 59 0.99 -5.14 10.67
N TYR A 60 2.16 -4.50 10.58
CA TYR A 60 2.31 -3.07 10.84
C TYR A 60 1.80 -2.20 9.68
N GLY A 61 1.66 -2.78 8.49
CA GLY A 61 1.31 -2.05 7.27
C GLY A 61 2.39 -1.06 6.83
N ILE A 62 3.67 -1.36 7.11
CA ILE A 62 4.79 -0.47 6.82
C ILE A 62 5.62 -1.03 5.67
N ARG A 63 5.77 -0.25 4.59
CA ARG A 63 6.62 -0.54 3.43
C ARG A 63 7.50 0.66 3.07
N ASP A 64 8.68 0.72 3.66
CA ASP A 64 9.71 1.70 3.30
C ASP A 64 10.52 1.19 2.11
N SER A 65 10.28 1.73 0.91
CA SER A 65 10.92 1.26 -0.32
C SER A 65 12.44 1.42 -0.33
N LEU A 66 12.98 2.46 0.33
CA LEU A 66 14.42 2.70 0.42
C LEU A 66 15.05 1.67 1.36
N ASN A 67 14.49 1.54 2.56
CA ASN A 67 15.01 0.58 3.54
C ASN A 67 14.87 -0.87 3.03
N LEU A 68 13.76 -1.19 2.35
CA LEU A 68 13.49 -2.53 1.81
C LEU A 68 14.54 -3.02 0.81
N GLN A 69 15.19 -2.13 0.06
CA GLN A 69 16.27 -2.53 -0.86
C GLN A 69 17.45 -3.11 -0.09
N ILE A 70 17.86 -2.41 0.98
CA ILE A 70 18.97 -2.82 1.85
C ILE A 70 18.60 -4.08 2.63
N VAL A 71 17.36 -4.14 3.15
CA VAL A 71 16.87 -5.33 3.87
C VAL A 71 16.92 -6.56 2.97
N ARG A 72 16.50 -6.48 1.70
CA ARG A 72 16.57 -7.60 0.77
C ARG A 72 18.01 -8.08 0.54
N GLU A 73 18.95 -7.17 0.37
CA GLU A 73 20.37 -7.52 0.26
C GLU A 73 20.86 -8.28 1.50
N ILE A 74 20.49 -7.82 2.70
CA ILE A 74 20.82 -8.51 3.96
C ILE A 74 20.19 -9.90 4.02
N GLN A 75 18.95 -10.04 3.59
CA GLN A 75 18.23 -11.32 3.55
C GLN A 75 18.89 -12.31 2.58
N ASP A 76 19.31 -11.83 1.41
CA ASP A 76 20.06 -12.64 0.43
C ASP A 76 21.40 -13.11 1.01
N LEU A 77 22.14 -12.25 1.71
CA LEU A 77 23.38 -12.63 2.39
C LEU A 77 23.15 -13.69 3.47
N HIS A 78 22.06 -13.59 4.23
CA HIS A 78 21.69 -14.61 5.23
C HIS A 78 21.32 -15.94 4.55
N GLN A 79 20.57 -15.90 3.45
CA GLN A 79 20.22 -17.08 2.67
C GLN A 79 21.46 -17.77 2.10
N GLU A 80 22.39 -17.01 1.51
CA GLU A 80 23.66 -17.54 1.02
C GLU A 80 24.49 -18.19 2.13
N ASN A 81 24.54 -17.56 3.31
CA ASN A 81 25.27 -18.11 4.46
C ASN A 81 24.64 -19.42 4.96
N SER A 82 23.31 -19.52 4.95
CA SER A 82 22.58 -20.76 5.22
C SER A 82 22.86 -21.83 4.16
N ASN A 83 22.89 -21.46 2.88
CA ASN A 83 23.21 -22.39 1.78
C ASN A 83 24.64 -22.94 1.89
N LYS A 84 25.62 -22.11 2.27
CA LYS A 84 27.02 -22.54 2.52
C LYS A 84 27.11 -23.56 3.65
N LYS A 85 26.29 -23.44 4.70
CA LYS A 85 26.20 -24.42 5.79
C LYS A 85 25.60 -25.75 5.32
N ALA A 86 24.60 -25.70 4.46
CA ALA A 86 23.99 -26.90 3.88
C ALA A 86 24.95 -27.66 2.96
N GLN A 87 25.76 -26.95 2.16
CA GLN A 87 26.77 -27.54 1.28
C GLN A 87 28.01 -28.05 2.02
N ASN A 88 28.43 -27.34 3.06
CA ASN A 88 29.57 -27.71 3.89
C ASN A 88 29.17 -27.70 5.38
N PRO A 89 28.90 -28.88 5.99
CA PRO A 89 28.53 -28.98 7.40
C PRO A 89 29.58 -28.42 8.36
N ALA A 90 30.86 -28.33 7.94
CA ALA A 90 31.93 -27.71 8.74
C ALA A 90 31.93 -26.17 8.68
N HIS A 91 31.14 -25.55 7.79
CA HIS A 91 31.03 -24.09 7.70
C HIS A 91 30.49 -23.50 9.01
N ASP A 92 31.13 -22.45 9.51
CA ASP A 92 30.69 -21.70 10.68
C ASP A 92 29.66 -20.63 10.25
N LYS A 93 28.37 -20.99 10.33
CA LYS A 93 27.25 -20.08 10.05
C LYS A 93 27.32 -18.82 10.92
N SER A 94 27.78 -18.94 12.17
CA SER A 94 27.89 -17.83 13.13
C SER A 94 28.96 -16.82 12.73
N LYS A 95 30.05 -17.25 12.08
CA LYS A 95 31.04 -16.33 11.49
C LYS A 95 30.44 -15.51 10.34
N GLY A 96 29.63 -16.12 9.48
CA GLY A 96 28.90 -15.41 8.43
C GLY A 96 27.90 -14.40 8.99
N ALA A 97 27.10 -14.81 9.98
CA ALA A 97 26.12 -13.93 10.63
C ALA A 97 26.79 -12.71 11.30
N ARG A 98 27.94 -12.90 11.95
CA ARG A 98 28.73 -11.79 12.52
C ARG A 98 29.21 -10.79 11.47
N LYS A 99 29.62 -11.25 10.28
CA LYS A 99 30.02 -10.37 9.17
C LYS A 99 28.84 -9.55 8.65
N ILE A 100 27.66 -10.16 8.53
CA ILE A 100 26.45 -9.47 8.08
C ILE A 100 26.04 -8.42 9.11
N LEU A 101 26.11 -8.74 10.41
CA LEU A 101 25.83 -7.76 11.47
C LEU A 101 26.81 -6.58 11.42
N ALA A 102 28.11 -6.83 11.27
CA ALA A 102 29.12 -5.77 11.14
C ALA A 102 28.89 -4.88 9.90
N TYR A 103 28.43 -5.47 8.79
CA TYR A 103 28.01 -4.71 7.61
C TYR A 103 26.81 -3.79 7.92
N CYS A 104 25.80 -4.30 8.63
CA CYS A 104 24.64 -3.50 9.05
C CYS A 104 25.06 -2.34 9.97
N GLU A 105 25.95 -2.58 10.94
CA GLU A 105 26.49 -1.55 11.83
C GLU A 105 27.29 -0.48 11.06
N GLN A 106 28.05 -0.88 10.03
CA GLN A 106 28.75 0.05 9.17
C GLN A 106 27.76 0.94 8.37
N LEU A 107 26.68 0.37 7.87
CA LEU A 107 25.62 1.12 7.19
C LEU A 107 24.93 2.11 8.15
N GLU A 108 24.63 1.67 9.37
CA GLU A 108 24.09 2.54 10.42
C GLU A 108 25.05 3.69 10.76
N GLY A 109 26.36 3.44 10.86
CA GLY A 109 27.35 4.47 11.10
C GLY A 109 27.51 5.46 9.93
N LYS A 110 27.43 4.98 8.69
CA LYS A 110 27.63 5.81 7.49
C LYS A 110 26.39 6.64 7.12
N PHE A 111 25.21 6.04 7.21
CA PHE A 111 23.97 6.63 6.72
C PHE A 111 23.03 7.05 7.86
N GLY A 112 23.14 6.44 9.04
CA GLY A 112 22.28 6.74 10.19
C GLY A 112 20.81 6.70 9.82
N LEU A 113 20.10 7.80 10.07
CA LEU A 113 18.69 7.92 9.73
C LEU A 113 18.40 8.01 8.22
N HIS A 114 19.40 8.19 7.36
CA HIS A 114 19.24 8.17 5.90
C HIS A 114 19.04 6.75 5.34
N LEU A 115 19.12 5.71 6.17
CA LEU A 115 18.72 4.34 5.82
C LEU A 115 17.21 4.18 5.64
N PHE A 116 16.44 5.14 6.13
CA PHE A 116 14.99 5.14 6.09
C PHE A 116 14.47 6.25 5.19
N ASN A 117 13.19 6.13 4.86
CA ASN A 117 12.47 7.14 4.12
C ASN A 117 12.63 8.54 4.78
N PRO A 118 13.07 9.57 4.03
CA PRO A 118 13.25 10.91 4.57
C PRO A 118 11.98 11.51 5.18
N PHE A 119 10.79 11.09 4.74
CA PHE A 119 9.51 11.53 5.34
C PHE A 119 9.41 11.22 6.84
N LEU A 120 10.09 10.18 7.35
CA LEU A 120 10.11 9.85 8.79
C LEU A 120 10.86 10.88 9.65
N ARG A 121 11.54 11.85 9.03
CA ARG A 121 12.34 12.88 9.70
C ARG A 121 11.84 14.30 9.48
N LEU A 122 10.86 14.49 8.59
CA LEU A 122 10.34 15.82 8.30
C LEU A 122 9.63 16.36 9.55
N VAL A 123 10.10 17.52 10.02
CA VAL A 123 9.51 18.20 11.18
C VAL A 123 8.15 18.74 10.76
N GLY A 124 7.12 18.43 11.55
CA GLY A 124 5.75 18.87 11.28
C GLY A 124 5.00 18.06 10.23
N PHE A 125 5.56 16.93 9.76
CA PHE A 125 4.87 15.99 8.89
C PHE A 125 4.32 14.80 9.68
N ASP A 126 3.04 14.51 9.51
CA ASP A 126 2.34 13.33 10.01
C ASP A 126 1.78 12.53 8.83
N GLY A 127 2.40 11.39 8.52
CA GLY A 127 1.98 10.57 7.38
C GLY A 127 0.53 10.06 7.46
N HIS A 128 -0.05 9.93 8.66
CA HIS A 128 -1.44 9.50 8.81
C HIS A 128 -2.44 10.64 8.64
N ARG A 129 -2.03 11.88 8.94
CA ARG A 129 -2.89 13.08 8.84
C ARG A 129 -2.71 13.85 7.55
N ASP A 130 -1.48 13.95 7.05
CA ASP A 130 -1.10 14.80 5.91
C ASP A 130 -1.13 14.03 4.58
N THR A 131 -1.03 12.70 4.62
CA THR A 131 -1.11 11.85 3.42
C THR A 131 -2.22 10.82 3.53
N PRO A 132 -3.51 11.20 3.36
CA PRO A 132 -4.64 10.28 3.39
C PRO A 132 -4.74 9.44 2.10
N VAL A 133 -3.61 8.85 1.68
CA VAL A 133 -3.47 8.02 0.47
C VAL A 133 -4.35 6.78 0.59
N GLU A 134 -4.49 6.24 1.80
CA GLU A 134 -5.37 5.10 2.10
C GLU A 134 -6.84 5.47 1.91
N THR A 135 -7.28 6.64 2.40
CA THR A 135 -8.66 7.09 2.17
C THR A 135 -8.95 7.33 0.69
N LEU A 136 -8.02 7.96 -0.04
CA LEU A 136 -8.20 8.21 -1.47
C LEU A 136 -8.27 6.91 -2.27
N HIS A 137 -7.35 5.97 -2.02
CA HIS A 137 -7.37 4.67 -2.70
C HIS A 137 -8.58 3.83 -2.32
N VAL A 138 -9.01 3.82 -1.05
CA VAL A 138 -10.19 3.05 -0.60
C VAL A 138 -11.47 3.59 -1.23
N VAL A 139 -11.63 4.92 -1.31
CA VAL A 139 -12.81 5.52 -1.95
C VAL A 139 -12.78 5.28 -3.46
N LEU A 140 -11.64 5.51 -4.13
CA LEU A 140 -11.54 5.33 -5.58
C LEU A 140 -11.63 3.86 -6.02
N LEU A 141 -10.82 2.98 -5.43
CA LEU A 141 -10.73 1.56 -5.84
C LEU A 141 -11.78 0.67 -5.17
N GLY A 142 -12.38 1.11 -4.07
CA GLY A 142 -13.51 0.45 -3.45
C GLY A 142 -14.81 1.05 -3.97
N VAL A 143 -15.24 2.16 -3.35
CA VAL A 143 -16.59 2.72 -3.55
C VAL A 143 -16.84 3.09 -5.01
N VAL A 144 -16.02 3.98 -5.58
CA VAL A 144 -16.23 4.50 -6.95
C VAL A 144 -16.13 3.39 -7.98
N LYS A 145 -15.14 2.50 -7.84
CA LYS A 145 -14.96 1.34 -8.73
C LYS A 145 -16.20 0.46 -8.80
N TYR A 146 -16.71 0.03 -7.65
CA TYR A 146 -17.83 -0.90 -7.62
C TYR A 146 -19.14 -0.21 -8.01
N LEU A 147 -19.36 1.06 -7.62
CA LEU A 147 -20.51 1.84 -8.08
C LEU A 147 -20.52 2.04 -9.59
N TYR A 148 -19.38 2.42 -10.18
CA TYR A 148 -19.28 2.60 -11.62
C TYR A 148 -19.51 1.29 -12.37
N ARG A 149 -18.91 0.20 -11.87
CA ARG A 149 -19.11 -1.12 -12.45
C ARG A 149 -20.56 -1.58 -12.38
N ASP A 150 -21.21 -1.40 -11.23
CA ASP A 150 -22.61 -1.77 -11.03
C ASP A 150 -23.54 -0.94 -11.94
N ALA A 151 -23.30 0.37 -12.04
CA ALA A 151 -24.00 1.24 -12.96
C ALA A 151 -23.86 0.76 -14.42
N MET A 152 -22.63 0.48 -14.89
CA MET A 152 -22.39 -0.03 -16.24
C MET A 152 -22.93 -1.45 -16.47
N GLU A 153 -23.04 -2.30 -15.44
CA GLU A 153 -23.68 -3.61 -15.54
C GLU A 153 -25.22 -3.51 -15.58
N SER A 154 -25.79 -2.51 -14.91
CA SER A 154 -27.24 -2.25 -14.88
C SER A 154 -27.78 -1.59 -16.16
N ILE A 155 -26.93 -0.86 -16.89
CA ILE A 155 -27.33 -0.15 -18.11
C ILE A 155 -27.31 -1.10 -19.31
N SER A 156 -28.36 -1.03 -20.14
CA SER A 156 -28.41 -1.79 -21.40
C SER A 156 -27.25 -1.42 -22.32
N LYS A 157 -26.67 -2.42 -22.98
CA LYS A 157 -25.61 -2.24 -23.99
C LYS A 157 -26.01 -1.30 -25.12
N SER A 158 -27.31 -1.17 -25.42
CA SER A 158 -27.82 -0.22 -26.42
C SER A 158 -27.57 1.25 -26.06
N LEU A 159 -27.37 1.57 -24.78
CA LEU A 159 -27.12 2.93 -24.28
C LEU A 159 -25.62 3.25 -24.15
N HIS A 160 -24.72 2.26 -24.34
CA HIS A 160 -23.27 2.47 -24.28
C HIS A 160 -22.76 3.54 -25.27
N PRO A 161 -23.28 3.64 -26.52
CA PRO A 161 -22.88 4.72 -27.43
C PRO A 161 -23.19 6.13 -26.88
N ASN A 162 -24.29 6.28 -26.14
CA ASN A 162 -24.65 7.56 -25.52
C ASN A 162 -23.71 7.90 -24.37
N ILE A 163 -23.37 6.91 -23.54
CA ILE A 163 -22.37 7.08 -22.47
C ILE A 163 -21.00 7.43 -23.06
N LEU A 164 -20.62 6.79 -24.16
CA LEU A 164 -19.38 7.09 -24.88
C LEU A 164 -19.39 8.55 -25.38
N ALA A 165 -20.50 9.00 -25.97
CA ALA A 165 -20.66 10.38 -26.41
C ALA A 165 -20.56 11.38 -25.24
N HIS A 166 -21.18 11.08 -24.09
CA HIS A 166 -21.04 11.90 -22.88
C HIS A 166 -19.59 11.97 -22.39
N TRP A 167 -18.85 10.86 -22.43
CA TRP A 167 -17.42 10.88 -22.10
C TRP A 167 -16.58 11.69 -23.08
N HIS A 168 -16.94 11.71 -24.36
CA HIS A 168 -16.29 12.59 -25.35
C HIS A 168 -16.63 14.07 -25.14
N ALA A 169 -17.84 14.37 -24.68
CA ALA A 169 -18.26 15.73 -24.35
C ALA A 169 -17.69 16.23 -23.02
N PHE A 170 -17.23 15.33 -22.15
CA PHE A 170 -16.66 15.68 -20.86
C PHE A 170 -15.33 16.41 -21.02
N SER A 171 -15.31 17.69 -20.66
CA SER A 171 -14.10 18.49 -20.68
C SER A 171 -13.26 18.25 -19.43
N SER A 172 -12.01 17.83 -19.62
CA SER A 172 -11.00 17.79 -18.55
C SER A 172 -10.29 19.14 -18.36
N ALA A 173 -10.73 20.20 -19.05
CA ALA A 173 -10.14 21.53 -18.90
C ALA A 173 -10.28 22.01 -17.44
N GLY A 174 -9.15 22.18 -16.77
CA GLY A 174 -9.09 22.53 -15.34
C GLY A 174 -8.67 21.37 -14.43
N LEU A 175 -8.66 20.13 -14.92
CA LEU A 175 -8.00 19.01 -14.25
C LEU A 175 -6.57 18.85 -14.77
N ASN A 176 -5.57 18.90 -13.89
CA ASN A 176 -4.19 18.55 -14.22
C ASN A 176 -4.01 17.01 -14.30
N THR A 177 -4.80 16.35 -15.14
CA THR A 177 -4.82 14.88 -15.28
C THR A 177 -4.58 14.46 -16.73
N ALA A 178 -4.14 13.22 -16.92
CA ALA A 178 -4.01 12.65 -18.25
C ALA A 178 -5.36 12.69 -19.01
N PRO A 179 -5.34 12.80 -20.36
CA PRO A 179 -6.56 12.77 -21.16
C PRO A 179 -7.37 11.50 -20.88
N ILE A 180 -8.66 11.69 -20.62
CA ILE A 180 -9.62 10.62 -20.41
C ILE A 180 -9.69 9.77 -21.69
N GLN A 181 -9.87 8.45 -21.53
CA GLN A 181 -10.02 7.50 -22.62
C GLN A 181 -11.47 6.97 -22.65
N PRO A 182 -12.39 7.66 -23.34
CA PRO A 182 -13.83 7.31 -23.37
C PRO A 182 -14.10 5.85 -23.76
N THR A 183 -13.35 5.34 -24.72
CA THR A 183 -13.47 3.95 -25.20
C THR A 183 -13.12 2.94 -24.11
N THR A 184 -12.08 3.22 -23.32
CA THR A 184 -11.70 2.40 -22.17
C THR A 184 -12.75 2.47 -21.06
N MET A 185 -13.28 3.65 -20.78
CA MET A 185 -14.33 3.84 -19.75
C MET A 185 -15.57 2.99 -20.04
N VAL A 186 -15.99 2.90 -21.31
CA VAL A 186 -17.21 2.18 -21.70
C VAL A 186 -16.98 0.70 -22.02
N ASN A 187 -15.92 0.36 -22.76
CA ASN A 187 -15.71 -1.02 -23.24
C ASN A 187 -14.93 -1.88 -22.26
N HIS A 188 -14.13 -1.25 -21.40
CA HIS A 188 -13.25 -1.92 -20.44
C HIS A 188 -13.55 -1.52 -18.99
N TYR A 189 -14.80 -1.14 -18.69
CA TYR A 189 -15.23 -0.67 -17.36
C TYR A 189 -14.90 -1.64 -16.20
N LYS A 190 -14.78 -2.95 -16.48
CA LYS A 190 -14.42 -3.98 -15.48
C LYS A 190 -12.92 -4.00 -15.12
N SER A 191 -12.09 -3.40 -15.97
CA SER A 191 -10.62 -3.45 -15.90
C SER A 191 -9.98 -2.10 -15.61
N LEU A 192 -10.78 -1.11 -15.21
CA LEU A 192 -10.31 0.23 -14.86
C LEU A 192 -9.37 0.20 -13.65
N LEU A 193 -8.35 1.06 -13.69
CA LEU A 193 -7.33 1.23 -12.67
C LEU A 193 -7.56 2.53 -11.89
N GLY A 194 -6.84 2.72 -10.77
CA GLY A 194 -6.98 3.90 -9.90
C GLY A 194 -6.89 5.24 -10.65
N LYS A 195 -6.06 5.32 -11.68
CA LYS A 195 -5.94 6.51 -12.55
C LYS A 195 -7.23 6.84 -13.31
N ASP A 196 -7.99 5.83 -13.71
CA ASP A 196 -9.20 5.98 -14.52
C ASP A 196 -10.36 6.44 -13.63
N PHE A 197 -10.42 5.97 -12.37
CA PHE A 197 -11.44 6.36 -11.40
C PHE A 197 -11.31 7.80 -10.89
N GLY A 198 -10.11 8.38 -10.91
CA GLY A 198 -9.93 9.81 -10.64
C GLY A 198 -10.76 10.69 -11.58
N SER A 199 -10.96 10.24 -12.82
CA SER A 199 -11.78 10.93 -13.82
C SER A 199 -13.28 10.67 -13.64
N THR A 200 -13.67 9.54 -13.03
CA THR A 200 -15.07 9.16 -12.80
C THR A 200 -15.78 10.04 -11.78
N ILE A 201 -15.10 10.47 -10.71
CA ILE A 201 -15.71 11.35 -9.70
C ILE A 201 -16.16 12.68 -10.33
N CYS A 202 -15.37 13.24 -11.24
CA CYS A 202 -15.70 14.49 -11.89
C CYS A 202 -16.84 14.34 -12.92
N PHE A 203 -17.01 13.16 -13.52
CA PHE A 203 -18.08 12.88 -14.47
C PHE A 203 -19.49 12.88 -13.83
N PHE A 204 -19.62 12.40 -12.60
CA PHE A 204 -20.92 12.34 -11.91
C PHE A 204 -21.30 13.60 -11.12
N THR A 205 -20.40 14.58 -11.01
CA THR A 205 -20.60 15.80 -10.20
C THR A 205 -20.98 17.03 -11.01
N ILE A 206 -20.94 16.95 -12.35
CA ILE A 206 -21.40 18.02 -13.23
C ILE A 206 -22.85 17.68 -13.64
N PRO A 207 -23.85 18.51 -13.25
CA PRO A 207 -25.22 18.27 -13.68
C PRO A 207 -25.29 18.37 -15.21
N PRO A 208 -26.12 17.54 -15.87
CA PRO A 208 -26.36 17.68 -17.29
C PRO A 208 -26.93 19.08 -17.55
N SER A 209 -26.25 19.85 -18.39
CA SER A 209 -26.74 21.12 -18.95
C SER A 209 -27.86 20.88 -19.95
#